data_AF-W7YG23-F1
#
_entry.id   AF-W7YG23-F1
#
_cell.length_a   1.000
_cell.length_b   1.000
_cell.length_c   1.000
_cell.angle_alpha   90.00
_cell.angle_beta   90.00
_cell.angle_gamma   90.00
#
_symmetry.space_group_name_H-M   'P 1'
#
loop_
_entity.id
_entity.type
_entity.pdbx_description
1 polymer ?
#
loop_
_entity_poly.entity_id
_entity_poly.type
_entity_poly.pdbx_seq_one_letter_code
_entity_poly.pdbx_strand_id
1 'polypeptide(L)'
;MVATIDFGQAISIDNVSIGYLSNTAVWIFPPSAMVIRASLDDDKYEIIGSKKWRFSQEELEGPFVKREEFTFKSQKIRYLNIEVSNYGIVPDWHAAAGHKGWMFVDEILIN
;
A
#
# COMPACT_ATOMS: atom_id res chain seq x y z
N MET A 1 2.64 2.45 6.92
CA MET A 1 1.46 1.82 7.55
C MET A 1 1.71 0.33 7.59
N VAL A 2 1.37 -0.33 8.68
CA VAL A 2 1.30 -1.80 8.74
C VAL A 2 -0.07 -2.15 9.33
N ALA A 3 -0.80 -3.03 8.65
CA ALA A 3 -2.07 -3.57 9.14
C ALA A 3 -2.03 -5.10 9.05
N THR A 4 -2.47 -5.76 10.12
CA THR A 4 -2.69 -7.21 10.14
C THR A 4 -4.18 -7.47 10.34
N ILE A 5 -4.75 -8.30 9.49
CA ILE A 5 -6.16 -8.67 9.49
C ILE A 5 -6.25 -10.15 9.84
N ASP A 6 -6.95 -10.49 10.92
CA ASP A 6 -7.37 -11.87 11.23
C ASP A 6 -8.79 -12.07 10.71
N PHE A 7 -8.98 -13.02 9.80
CA PHE A 7 -10.31 -13.38 9.29
C PHE A 7 -11.10 -14.28 10.27
N GLY A 8 -10.51 -14.66 11.40
CA GLY A 8 -11.07 -15.56 12.41
C GLY A 8 -11.05 -17.04 11.99
N GLN A 9 -11.03 -17.30 10.69
CA GLN A 9 -10.92 -18.63 10.09
C GLN A 9 -10.13 -18.57 8.79
N ALA A 10 -9.65 -19.73 8.34
CA ALA A 10 -8.91 -19.81 7.09
C ALA A 10 -9.85 -19.66 5.88
N ILE A 11 -9.69 -18.58 5.12
CA ILE A 11 -10.44 -18.24 3.90
C ILE A 11 -9.52 -18.28 2.68
N SER A 12 -10.08 -18.45 1.49
CA SER A 12 -9.31 -18.30 0.24
C SER A 12 -9.44 -16.88 -0.26
N ILE A 13 -8.33 -16.27 -0.64
CA ILE A 13 -8.29 -14.95 -1.30
C ILE A 13 -7.36 -15.00 -2.51
N ASP A 14 -7.59 -14.14 -3.48
CA ASP A 14 -6.75 -13.97 -4.67
C ASP A 14 -6.47 -12.51 -5.05
N ASN A 15 -7.09 -11.56 -4.35
CA ASN A 15 -6.92 -10.15 -4.60
C ASN A 15 -6.88 -9.32 -3.32
N VAL A 16 -6.00 -8.32 -3.31
CA VAL A 16 -5.99 -7.23 -2.33
C VAL A 16 -5.90 -5.92 -3.10
N SER A 17 -6.68 -4.92 -2.69
CA SER A 17 -6.51 -3.55 -3.19
C SER A 17 -6.46 -2.53 -2.06
N ILE A 18 -5.72 -1.45 -2.30
CA ILE A 18 -5.68 -0.28 -1.43
C ILE A 18 -6.05 0.97 -2.22
N GLY A 19 -6.85 1.86 -1.64
CA GLY A 19 -7.00 3.21 -2.16
C GLY A 19 -6.04 4.19 -1.48
N TYR A 20 -5.61 5.20 -2.24
CA TYR A 20 -4.79 6.29 -1.70
C TYR A 20 -5.09 7.62 -2.38
N LEU A 21 -4.85 8.70 -1.64
CA LEU A 21 -4.87 10.08 -2.16
C LEU A 21 -3.43 10.53 -2.43
N SER A 22 -3.22 11.18 -3.57
CA SER A 22 -2.05 12.02 -3.84
C SER A 22 -2.54 13.45 -4.02
N ASN A 23 -1.96 14.37 -3.27
CA ASN A 23 -2.18 15.81 -3.40
C ASN A 23 -0.92 16.53 -2.89
N THR A 24 0.07 16.63 -3.77
CA THR A 24 1.40 17.14 -3.43
C THR A 24 1.35 18.60 -2.97
N ALA A 25 0.41 19.42 -3.46
CA ALA A 25 0.21 20.79 -3.02
C ALA A 25 -0.03 20.94 -1.50
N VAL A 26 -0.57 19.91 -0.84
CA VAL A 26 -0.73 19.82 0.63
C VAL A 26 0.10 18.68 1.24
N TRP A 27 1.17 18.32 0.54
CA TRP A 27 2.23 17.41 0.98
C TRP A 27 1.77 15.97 1.18
N ILE A 28 0.66 15.58 0.55
CA ILE A 28 0.18 14.19 0.53
C ILE A 28 0.77 13.51 -0.70
N PHE A 29 1.65 12.55 -0.49
CA PHE A 29 2.35 11.82 -1.54
C PHE A 29 1.81 10.39 -1.65
N PRO A 30 1.87 9.78 -2.85
CA PRO A 30 1.45 8.40 -3.03
C PRO A 30 2.38 7.43 -2.28
N PRO A 31 1.93 6.19 -2.00
CA PRO A 31 2.79 5.17 -1.43
C PRO A 31 3.91 4.78 -2.40
N SER A 32 5.10 4.50 -1.86
CA SER A 32 6.27 4.08 -2.66
C SER A 32 6.38 2.57 -2.85
N ALA A 33 5.79 1.80 -1.96
CA ALA A 33 5.80 0.34 -2.03
C ALA A 33 4.66 -0.27 -1.21
N MET A 34 4.28 -1.48 -1.59
CA MET A 34 3.44 -2.34 -0.78
C MET A 34 4.00 -3.76 -0.75
N VAL A 35 3.94 -4.39 0.42
CA VAL A 35 4.25 -5.81 0.63
C VAL A 35 3.06 -6.46 1.31
N ILE A 36 2.62 -7.58 0.76
CA ILE A 36 1.52 -8.40 1.27
C ILE A 36 2.10 -9.72 1.74
N ARG A 37 1.79 -10.09 2.97
CA ARG A 37 2.19 -11.35 3.57
C ARG A 37 0.99 -12.09 4.12
N ALA A 38 1.02 -13.41 4.04
CA ALA A 38 -0.05 -14.26 4.54
C ALA A 38 0.47 -15.27 5.55
N SER A 39 -0.40 -15.63 6.49
CA SER A 39 -0.15 -16.69 7.47
C SER A 39 -1.43 -17.49 7.76
N LEU A 40 -1.26 -18.74 8.17
CA LEU A 40 -2.35 -19.57 8.72
C LEU A 40 -2.39 -19.53 10.25
N ASP A 41 -1.28 -19.14 10.90
CA ASP A 41 -1.04 -19.33 12.34
C ASP A 41 -0.64 -18.05 13.11
N ASP A 42 -0.42 -16.93 12.41
CA ASP A 42 0.10 -15.65 12.96
C ASP A 42 1.55 -15.71 13.48
N ASP A 43 2.27 -16.80 13.23
CA ASP A 43 3.68 -16.95 13.60
C ASP A 43 4.57 -16.82 12.35
N LYS A 44 4.24 -17.54 11.28
CA LYS A 44 5.02 -17.54 10.04
C LYS A 44 4.26 -16.86 8.92
N TYR A 45 4.87 -15.81 8.37
CA TYR A 45 4.34 -15.02 7.27
C TYR A 45 5.13 -15.24 5.99
N GLU A 46 4.44 -15.63 4.93
CA GLU A 46 5.00 -15.76 3.58
C GLU A 46 4.64 -14.53 2.74
N ILE A 47 5.59 -14.00 1.96
CA ILE A 47 5.31 -12.89 1.03
C ILE A 47 4.53 -13.45 -0.16
N ILE A 48 3.31 -12.96 -0.33
CA ILE A 48 2.41 -13.38 -1.42
C ILE A 48 2.26 -12.32 -2.51
N GLY A 49 2.72 -11.09 -2.26
CA GLY A 49 2.73 -10.01 -3.24
C GLY A 49 3.64 -8.87 -2.80
N SER A 50 4.30 -8.23 -3.75
CA SER A 50 5.00 -6.96 -3.50
C SER A 50 5.08 -6.12 -4.76
N LYS A 51 5.08 -4.80 -4.60
CA LYS A 51 5.26 -3.85 -5.70
C LYS A 51 5.91 -2.59 -5.16
N LYS A 52 6.73 -1.98 -6.01
CA LYS A 52 7.30 -0.66 -5.78
C LYS A 52 6.81 0.26 -6.88
N TRP A 53 6.46 1.47 -6.51
CA TRP A 53 6.08 2.52 -7.45
C TRP A 53 7.15 3.58 -7.50
N ARG A 54 7.31 4.16 -8.69
CA ARG A 54 8.07 5.37 -8.93
C ARG A 54 7.16 6.28 -9.71
N PHE A 55 7.15 7.55 -9.35
CA PHE A 55 6.32 8.56 -9.97
C PHE A 55 7.22 9.66 -10.50
N SER A 56 7.00 10.09 -11.74
CA SER A 56 7.58 11.31 -12.29
C SER A 56 6.95 12.54 -11.64
N GLN A 57 7.53 13.72 -11.88
CA GLN A 57 6.94 14.97 -11.40
C GLN A 57 5.56 15.21 -12.05
N GLU A 58 5.45 14.93 -13.34
CA GLU A 58 4.23 15.08 -14.14
C GLU A 58 3.10 14.16 -13.63
N GLU A 59 3.44 12.93 -13.21
CA GLU A 59 2.47 12.01 -12.59
C GLU A 59 1.96 12.48 -11.22
N LEU A 60 2.67 13.43 -10.60
CA LEU A 60 2.34 13.99 -9.28
C LEU A 60 1.72 15.39 -9.39
N GLU A 61 1.42 15.86 -10.60
CA GLU A 61 0.73 17.11 -10.82
C GLU A 61 -0.75 17.01 -10.51
N GLY A 62 -1.21 17.87 -9.61
CA GLY A 62 -2.61 17.93 -9.18
C GLY A 62 -3.04 16.78 -8.27
N PRO A 63 -4.24 16.91 -7.65
CA PRO A 63 -4.77 15.88 -6.78
C PRO A 63 -5.36 14.71 -7.57
N PHE A 64 -5.10 13.49 -7.11
CA PHE A 64 -5.76 12.29 -7.64
C PHE A 64 -5.97 11.22 -6.56
N VAL A 65 -6.97 10.37 -6.78
CA VAL A 65 -7.21 9.16 -5.99
C VAL A 65 -6.97 7.97 -6.89
N LYS A 66 -6.28 6.95 -6.38
CA LYS A 66 -6.02 5.72 -7.13
C LYS A 66 -6.25 4.50 -6.24
N ARG A 67 -6.79 3.44 -6.85
CA ARG A 67 -6.87 2.12 -6.27
C ARG A 67 -5.82 1.22 -6.91
N GLU A 68 -4.90 0.69 -6.10
CA GLU A 68 -3.88 -0.25 -6.57
C GLU A 68 -4.31 -1.65 -6.22
N GLU A 69 -4.43 -2.49 -7.25
CA GLU A 69 -4.85 -3.88 -7.15
C GLU A 69 -3.65 -4.83 -7.24
N PHE A 70 -3.72 -5.90 -6.46
CA PHE A 70 -2.73 -6.94 -6.38
C PHE A 70 -3.43 -8.28 -6.47
N THR A 71 -3.30 -8.91 -7.62
CA THR A 71 -3.82 -10.25 -7.86
C THR A 71 -2.70 -11.26 -7.76
N PHE A 72 -2.99 -12.38 -7.12
CA PHE A 72 -2.06 -13.50 -6.95
C PHE A 72 -2.83 -14.81 -7.07
N LYS A 73 -2.12 -15.95 -7.08
CA LYS A 73 -2.77 -17.25 -7.13
C LYS A 73 -3.62 -17.43 -5.86
N SER A 74 -4.89 -17.81 -6.04
CA SER A 74 -5.80 -18.10 -4.94
C SER A 74 -5.17 -19.08 -3.94
N GLN A 75 -5.18 -18.68 -2.68
CA GLN A 75 -4.55 -19.44 -1.59
C GLN A 75 -5.32 -19.25 -0.29
N LYS A 76 -5.26 -20.28 0.55
CA LYS A 76 -5.96 -20.31 1.82
C LYS A 76 -5.10 -19.67 2.91
N ILE A 77 -5.63 -18.66 3.59
CA ILE A 77 -4.93 -17.87 4.61
C ILE A 77 -5.89 -17.56 5.76
N ARG A 78 -5.37 -17.26 6.96
CA ARG A 78 -6.17 -16.73 8.08
C ARG A 78 -5.77 -15.31 8.46
N TYR A 79 -4.48 -15.00 8.34
CA TYR A 79 -3.94 -13.70 8.64
C TYR A 79 -3.35 -13.09 7.37
N LEU A 80 -3.65 -11.81 7.17
CA LEU A 80 -3.11 -11.01 6.09
C LEU A 80 -2.41 -9.79 6.67
N ASN A 81 -1.11 -9.68 6.43
CA ASN A 81 -0.32 -8.52 6.78
C ASN A 81 -0.06 -7.67 5.53
N ILE A 82 -0.39 -6.39 5.62
CA ILE A 82 -0.21 -5.42 4.54
C ILE A 82 0.67 -4.30 5.06
N GLU A 83 1.81 -4.12 4.42
CA GLU A 83 2.76 -3.07 4.71
C GLU A 83 2.82 -2.10 3.52
N VAL A 84 2.40 -0.85 3.77
CA VAL A 84 2.43 0.24 2.78
C VAL A 84 3.48 1.26 3.20
N SER A 85 4.45 1.49 2.31
CA SER A 85 5.57 2.39 2.52
C SER A 85 5.22 3.82 2.09
N ASN A 86 5.54 4.77 2.96
CA ASN A 86 5.45 6.20 2.64
C ASN A 86 6.39 6.55 1.46
N TYR A 87 6.06 7.61 0.71
CA TYR A 87 6.90 8.12 -0.38
C TYR A 87 8.37 8.35 0.05
N GLY A 88 8.57 8.71 1.31
CA GLY A 88 9.88 8.94 1.92
C GLY A 88 10.18 10.43 2.01
N ILE A 89 11.41 10.78 1.64
CA ILE A 89 11.84 12.18 1.58
C ILE A 89 11.26 12.80 0.31
N VAL A 90 10.62 13.95 0.48
CA VAL A 90 10.04 14.73 -0.60
C VAL A 90 11.15 15.21 -1.55
N PRO A 91 10.98 15.04 -2.87
CA PRO A 91 12.02 15.41 -3.84
C PRO A 91 12.26 16.93 -3.92
N ASP A 92 13.42 17.29 -4.46
CA ASP A 92 13.91 18.68 -4.50
C ASP A 92 13.05 19.65 -5.32
N TRP A 93 12.23 19.15 -6.25
CA TRP A 93 11.34 19.99 -7.05
C TRP A 93 10.15 20.54 -6.26
N HIS A 94 9.86 19.99 -5.09
CA HIS A 94 8.69 20.34 -4.30
C HIS A 94 9.04 21.30 -3.16
N ALA A 95 8.10 22.18 -2.78
CA ALA A 95 8.31 23.18 -1.72
C ALA A 95 8.64 22.58 -0.34
N ALA A 96 8.32 21.31 -0.12
CA ALA A 96 8.62 20.56 1.10
C ALA A 96 9.87 19.67 0.99
N ALA A 97 10.76 19.92 0.01
CA ALA A 97 11.97 19.16 -0.23
C ALA A 97 12.76 18.89 1.06
N GLY A 98 13.29 17.67 1.19
CA GLY A 98 14.06 17.24 2.37
C GLY A 98 13.21 16.83 3.59
N HIS A 99 11.90 17.09 3.59
CA HIS A 99 10.98 16.63 4.63
C HIS A 99 10.26 15.33 4.26
N LYS A 100 9.58 14.72 5.24
CA LYS A 100 8.71 13.56 4.99
C LYS A 100 7.33 14.05 4.53
N GLY A 101 6.81 13.48 3.45
CA GLY A 101 5.44 13.71 3.00
C GLY A 101 4.42 12.93 3.84
N TRP A 102 3.18 13.38 3.85
CA TRP A 102 2.05 12.61 4.37
C TRP A 102 1.72 11.46 3.41
N MET A 103 1.20 10.36 3.96
CA MET A 103 0.64 9.26 3.18
C MET A 103 -0.76 8.99 3.70
N PHE A 104 -1.75 9.10 2.81
CA PHE A 104 -3.16 8.89 3.12
C PHE A 104 -3.65 7.65 2.38
N VAL A 105 -4.18 6.70 3.13
CA VAL A 105 -4.75 5.43 2.65
C VAL A 105 -6.15 5.32 3.24
N ASP A 106 -7.12 4.88 2.46
CA ASP A 106 -8.53 4.73 2.88
C ASP A 106 -8.89 3.26 3.17
N GLU A 107 -9.42 2.52 2.19
CA GLU A 107 -9.87 1.15 2.35
C GLU A 107 -8.89 0.11 1.83
N ILE A 108 -8.83 -0.99 2.56
CA ILE A 108 -8.28 -2.26 2.11
C ILE A 108 -9.46 -3.14 1.68
N LEU A 109 -9.52 -3.53 0.41
CA LEU A 109 -10.49 -4.51 -0.09
C LEU A 109 -9.79 -5.83 -0.34
N ILE A 110 -10.44 -6.92 0.05
CA ILE A 110 -9.90 -8.28 -0.04
C ILE A 110 -10.96 -9.17 -0.68
N ASN A 111 -10.58 -9.89 -1.74
CA ASN A 111 -11.44 -10.87 -2.42
C ASN A 111 -10.72 -12.21 -2.54
#